data_AF-A0A250IDZ8-F1
#
_entry.id   AF-A0A250IDZ8-F1
#
_cell.length_a   1.000
_cell.length_b   1.000
_cell.length_c   1.000
_cell.angle_alpha   90.00
_cell.angle_beta   90.00
_cell.angle_gamma   90.00
#
_symmetry.space_group_name_H-M   'P 1'
#
loop_
_entity.id
_entity.type
_entity.pdbx_description
1 polymer ?
#
loop_
_entity_poly.entity_id
_entity_poly.type
_entity_poly.pdbx_seq_one_letter_code
_entity_poly.pdbx_strand_id
1 'polypeptide(L)'
;MEFESERLERRQLESLSTAELVRHAIEEARLLARAEVLHAKKELKEEITAAKSAGILLGAGAVLALVGLSALLVAAGLALPLAQWLGVLLVGAFLLLVSGGLAWAGNKRLPKQPLPHTQERLKADLVRTKETLQ
;
A
#
# COMPACT_ATOMS: atom_id res chain seq x y z
N MET A 1 -52.55 34.11 26.29
CA MET A 1 -52.23 32.68 26.15
C MET A 1 -51.09 32.45 25.16
N GLU A 2 -51.00 33.20 24.06
CA GLU A 2 -49.93 33.08 23.03
C GLU A 2 -48.51 33.46 23.51
N PHE A 3 -48.41 34.37 24.48
CA PHE A 3 -47.14 34.75 25.11
C PHE A 3 -46.57 33.71 26.09
N GLU A 4 -47.39 32.77 26.57
CA GLU A 4 -46.90 31.67 27.42
C GLU A 4 -46.34 30.53 26.56
N SER A 5 -46.95 30.24 25.40
CA SER A 5 -46.45 29.22 24.46
C SER A 5 -45.06 29.56 23.90
N GLU A 6 -44.80 30.81 23.52
CA GLU A 6 -43.46 31.22 23.04
C GLU A 6 -42.37 31.14 24.13
N ARG A 7 -42.74 31.34 25.39
CA ARG A 7 -41.81 31.22 26.53
C ARG A 7 -41.49 29.77 26.87
N LEU A 8 -42.43 28.86 26.62
CA LEU A 8 -42.25 27.43 26.81
C LEU A 8 -41.37 26.82 25.71
N GLU A 9 -41.54 27.25 24.45
CA GLU A 9 -40.63 26.88 23.36
C GLU A 9 -39.20 27.39 23.58
N ARG A 10 -39.03 28.66 24.01
CA ARG A 10 -37.69 29.17 24.36
C ARG A 10 -37.05 28.41 25.52
N ARG A 11 -37.80 28.06 26.57
CA ARG A 11 -37.27 27.20 27.65
C ARG A 11 -36.98 25.79 27.19
N GLN A 12 -37.75 25.23 26.26
CA GLN A 12 -37.43 23.92 25.68
C GLN A 12 -36.17 23.96 24.81
N LEU A 13 -35.98 25.03 24.03
CA LEU A 13 -34.77 25.27 23.24
C LEU A 13 -33.54 25.62 24.11
N GLU A 14 -33.73 26.30 25.25
CA GLU A 14 -32.69 26.53 26.27
C GLU A 14 -32.43 25.27 27.13
N SER A 15 -33.39 24.33 27.19
CA SER A 15 -33.25 23.04 27.88
C SER A 15 -32.67 21.92 27.01
N LEU A 16 -32.49 22.17 25.70
CA LEU A 16 -31.48 21.44 24.93
C LEU A 16 -30.12 21.93 25.42
N SER A 17 -29.68 21.27 26.50
CA SER A 17 -28.40 21.49 27.13
C SER A 17 -27.28 21.54 26.10
N THR A 18 -26.30 22.41 26.29
CA THR A 18 -25.03 22.38 25.54
C THR A 18 -24.42 20.97 25.53
N ALA A 19 -24.70 20.15 26.55
CA ALA A 19 -24.33 18.74 26.60
C ALA A 19 -25.05 17.87 25.56
N GLU A 20 -26.30 18.19 25.19
CA GLU A 20 -27.09 17.48 24.18
C GLU A 20 -26.55 17.75 22.76
N LEU A 21 -26.19 19.02 22.45
CA LEU A 21 -25.55 19.38 21.18
C LEU A 21 -24.16 18.75 21.04
N VAL A 22 -23.37 18.77 22.11
CA VAL A 22 -22.04 18.12 22.14
C VAL A 22 -22.19 16.62 21.91
N ARG A 23 -23.18 15.99 22.54
CA ARG A 23 -23.48 14.56 22.35
C ARG A 23 -23.87 14.26 20.90
N HIS A 24 -24.74 15.07 20.29
CA HIS A 24 -25.14 14.90 18.88
C HIS A 24 -23.96 15.08 17.91
N ALA A 25 -23.12 16.11 18.13
CA ALA A 25 -21.93 16.36 17.33
C ALA A 25 -20.89 15.21 17.44
N ILE A 26 -20.74 14.61 18.63
CA ILE A 26 -19.89 13.42 18.83
C ILE A 26 -20.47 12.20 18.09
N GLU A 27 -21.80 12.05 18.09
CA GLU A 27 -22.51 10.97 17.39
C GLU A 27 -22.32 11.10 15.87
N GLU A 28 -22.47 12.31 15.32
CA GLU A 28 -22.22 12.61 13.90
C GLU A 28 -20.75 12.43 13.52
N ALA A 29 -19.82 12.91 14.35
CA ALA A 29 -18.38 12.72 14.11
C ALA A 29 -18.00 11.23 14.08
N ARG A 30 -18.62 10.39 14.92
CA ARG A 30 -18.45 8.94 14.89
C ARG A 30 -19.00 8.31 13.61
N LEU A 31 -20.16 8.75 13.14
CA LEU A 31 -20.75 8.28 11.89
C LEU A 31 -19.87 8.65 10.69
N LEU A 32 -19.38 9.89 10.66
CA LEU A 32 -18.47 10.38 9.62
C LEU A 32 -17.15 9.59 9.62
N ALA A 33 -16.53 9.41 10.80
CA ALA A 33 -15.30 8.64 10.92
C ALA A 33 -15.46 7.20 10.42
N ARG A 34 -16.60 6.55 10.71
CA ARG A 34 -16.92 5.22 10.16
C ARG A 34 -17.07 5.23 8.65
N ALA A 35 -17.73 6.25 8.10
CA ALA A 35 -17.90 6.39 6.66
C ALA A 35 -16.54 6.57 5.95
N GLU A 36 -15.66 7.40 6.49
CA GLU A 36 -14.32 7.65 5.95
C GLU A 36 -13.46 6.39 5.98
N VAL A 37 -13.51 5.61 7.07
CA VAL A 37 -12.82 4.32 7.17
C VAL A 37 -13.34 3.32 6.13
N LEU A 38 -14.66 3.28 5.91
CA LEU A 38 -15.25 2.42 4.88
C LEU A 38 -14.81 2.86 3.47
N HIS A 39 -14.72 4.16 3.23
CA HIS A 39 -14.29 4.71 1.96
C HIS A 39 -12.80 4.42 1.70
N ALA A 40 -11.93 4.72 2.67
CA ALA A 40 -10.51 4.41 2.60
C ALA A 40 -10.26 2.90 2.42
N LYS A 41 -11.05 2.04 3.07
CA LYS A 41 -10.96 0.59 2.88
C LYS A 41 -11.33 0.16 1.46
N LYS A 42 -12.31 0.81 0.84
CA LYS A 42 -12.72 0.55 -0.54
C LYS A 42 -11.61 0.98 -1.51
N GLU A 43 -11.12 2.21 -1.37
CA GLU A 43 -10.05 2.77 -2.20
C GLU A 43 -8.78 1.91 -2.09
N LEU A 44 -8.35 1.56 -0.88
CA LEU A 44 -7.21 0.66 -0.65
C LEU A 44 -7.41 -0.70 -1.31
N LYS A 45 -8.61 -1.27 -1.27
CA LYS A 45 -8.90 -2.57 -1.92
C LYS A 45 -8.79 -2.47 -3.44
N GLU A 46 -9.28 -1.38 -4.02
CA GLU A 46 -9.19 -1.12 -5.46
C GLU A 46 -7.74 -0.92 -5.89
N GLU A 47 -6.96 -0.11 -5.15
CA GLU A 47 -5.53 0.08 -5.39
C GLU A 47 -4.75 -1.23 -5.28
N ILE A 48 -4.97 -2.03 -4.23
CA ILE A 48 -4.29 -3.32 -4.06
C ILE A 48 -4.63 -4.27 -5.20
N THR A 49 -5.90 -4.29 -5.64
CA THR A 49 -6.33 -5.16 -6.73
C THR A 49 -5.67 -4.76 -8.06
N ALA A 50 -5.62 -3.46 -8.34
CA ALA A 50 -4.94 -2.91 -9.52
C ALA A 50 -3.42 -3.15 -9.48
N ALA A 51 -2.78 -2.91 -8.32
CA ALA A 51 -1.36 -3.18 -8.13
C ALA A 51 -1.04 -4.67 -8.30
N LYS A 52 -1.91 -5.56 -7.79
CA LYS A 52 -1.77 -7.01 -7.94
C LYS A 52 -1.87 -7.43 -9.40
N SER A 53 -2.90 -6.96 -10.13
CA SER A 53 -3.08 -7.37 -11.54
C SER A 53 -1.93 -6.86 -12.41
N ALA A 54 -1.51 -5.61 -12.23
CA ALA A 54 -0.35 -5.04 -12.89
C ALA A 54 0.93 -5.80 -12.54
N GLY A 55 1.14 -6.13 -11.26
CA GLY A 55 2.28 -6.90 -10.79
C GLY A 55 2.36 -8.30 -11.40
N ILE A 56 1.23 -8.99 -11.53
CA ILE A 56 1.18 -10.32 -12.18
C ILE A 56 1.52 -10.21 -13.67
N LEU A 57 0.92 -9.26 -14.38
CA LEU A 57 1.16 -9.06 -15.82
C LEU A 57 2.62 -8.69 -16.10
N LEU A 58 3.18 -7.74 -15.36
CA LEU A 58 4.58 -7.35 -15.49
C LEU A 58 5.52 -8.48 -15.11
N GLY A 59 5.22 -9.21 -14.03
CA GLY A 59 6.00 -10.37 -13.60
C GLY A 59 6.02 -11.49 -14.65
N ALA A 60 4.85 -11.87 -15.17
CA ALA A 60 4.74 -12.88 -16.21
C ALA A 60 5.44 -12.44 -17.50
N GLY A 61 5.26 -11.18 -17.92
CA GLY A 61 5.94 -10.61 -19.08
C GLY A 61 7.45 -10.60 -18.92
N ALA A 62 7.97 -10.22 -17.75
CA ALA A 62 9.40 -10.25 -17.46
C ALA A 62 9.99 -11.67 -17.53
N VAL A 63 9.29 -12.67 -16.98
CA VAL A 63 9.71 -14.08 -17.06
C VAL A 63 9.73 -14.55 -18.52
N LEU A 64 8.66 -14.28 -19.28
CA LEU A 64 8.59 -14.65 -20.70
C LEU A 64 9.68 -13.95 -21.53
N ALA A 65 9.96 -12.68 -21.26
CA ALA A 65 11.04 -11.94 -21.90
C ALA A 65 12.41 -12.56 -21.62
N LEU A 66 12.68 -12.98 -20.37
CA LEU A 66 13.92 -13.67 -20.02
C LEU A 66 14.06 -15.03 -20.70
N VAL A 67 12.97 -15.80 -20.78
CA VAL A 67 12.94 -17.09 -21.49
C VAL A 67 13.13 -16.90 -23.00
N GLY A 68 12.46 -15.91 -23.60
CA GLY A 68 12.63 -15.59 -25.02
C GLY A 68 14.05 -15.11 -25.34
N LEU A 69 14.62 -14.26 -24.49
CA LEU A 69 15.99 -13.78 -24.64
C LEU A 69 17.01 -14.93 -24.51
N SER A 70 16.82 -15.85 -23.56
CA SER A 70 17.73 -17.00 -23.43
C SER A 70 17.66 -17.92 -24.66
N ALA A 71 16.47 -18.18 -25.20
CA ALA A 71 16.31 -18.95 -26.43
C ALA A 71 16.98 -18.26 -27.64
N LEU A 72 16.82 -16.94 -27.80
CA LEU A 72 17.48 -16.16 -28.85
C LEU A 72 19.00 -16.22 -28.74
N LEU A 73 19.55 -16.12 -27.53
CA LEU A 73 20.98 -16.19 -27.32
C LEU A 73 21.52 -17.60 -27.62
N VAL A 74 20.82 -18.66 -27.22
CA VAL A 74 21.19 -20.04 -27.60
C VAL A 74 21.18 -20.20 -29.13
N ALA A 75 20.13 -19.71 -29.81
CA ALA A 75 20.05 -19.75 -31.26
C ALA A 75 21.21 -18.99 -31.92
N ALA A 76 21.56 -17.81 -31.42
CA ALA A 76 22.72 -17.04 -31.89
C ALA A 76 24.04 -17.78 -31.66
N GLY A 77 24.20 -18.43 -30.51
CA GLY A 77 25.36 -19.27 -30.19
C GLY A 77 25.53 -20.45 -31.14
N LEU A 78 24.42 -21.05 -31.59
CA LEU A 78 24.42 -22.12 -32.59
C LEU A 78 24.67 -21.62 -34.02
N ALA A 79 24.32 -20.36 -34.32
CA ALA A 79 24.53 -19.75 -35.63
C ALA A 79 25.98 -19.31 -35.88
N LEU A 80 26.77 -19.15 -34.81
CA LEU A 80 28.18 -18.79 -34.88
C LEU A 80 29.04 -20.01 -35.30
N PRO A 81 30.08 -19.82 -36.14
CA PRO A 81 31.00 -20.90 -36.55
C PRO A 81 32.02 -21.24 -35.45
N LEU A 82 31.55 -21.37 -34.22
CA LEU A 82 32.31 -21.78 -33.05
C LEU A 82 31.92 -23.20 -32.65
N ALA A 83 32.76 -23.87 -31.86
CA ALA A 83 32.37 -25.14 -31.27
C ALA A 83 31.10 -24.94 -30.43
N GLN A 84 30.08 -25.76 -30.67
CA GLN A 84 28.72 -25.58 -30.12
C GLN A 84 28.70 -25.42 -28.59
N TRP A 85 29.63 -26.08 -27.90
CA TRP A 85 29.78 -25.97 -26.45
C TRP A 85 30.22 -24.57 -25.98
N LEU A 86 31.11 -23.89 -26.72
CA LEU A 86 31.59 -22.54 -26.38
C LEU A 86 30.51 -21.48 -26.57
N GLY A 87 29.69 -21.60 -27.62
CA GLY A 87 28.60 -20.66 -27.88
C GLY A 87 27.58 -20.65 -26.73
N VAL A 88 27.16 -21.83 -26.28
CA VAL A 88 26.21 -21.95 -25.16
C VAL A 88 26.82 -21.49 -23.84
N LEU A 89 28.12 -21.73 -23.62
CA LEU A 89 28.82 -21.31 -22.40
C LEU A 89 28.93 -19.78 -22.27
N LEU A 90 29.24 -19.08 -23.37
CA LEU A 90 29.29 -17.61 -23.41
C LEU A 90 27.93 -16.97 -23.13
N VAL A 91 26.88 -17.55 -23.70
CA VAL A 91 25.50 -17.12 -23.45
C VAL A 91 25.12 -17.30 -21.98
N GLY A 92 25.44 -18.46 -21.41
CA GLY A 92 25.20 -18.74 -19.99
C GLY A 92 25.95 -17.78 -19.07
N ALA A 93 27.22 -17.49 -19.38
CA ALA A 93 28.04 -16.54 -18.63
C ALA A 93 27.46 -15.11 -18.69
N PHE A 94 27.02 -14.66 -19.88
CA PHE A 94 26.37 -13.37 -20.05
C PHE A 94 25.07 -13.26 -19.23
N LEU A 95 24.22 -14.30 -19.27
CA LEU A 95 22.99 -14.34 -18.47
C LEU A 95 23.28 -14.27 -16.96
N LEU A 96 24.28 -15.01 -16.48
CA LEU A 96 24.66 -15.01 -15.07
C LEU A 96 25.18 -13.64 -14.61
N LEU A 97 25.96 -12.95 -15.45
CA LEU A 97 26.44 -11.60 -15.15
C LEU A 97 25.30 -10.60 -15.06
N VAL A 98 24.40 -10.60 -16.05
CA VAL A 98 23.24 -9.70 -16.07
C VAL A 98 22.32 -9.99 -14.88
N SER A 99 21.98 -11.26 -14.66
CA SER A 99 21.13 -11.70 -13.55
C SER A 99 21.75 -11.36 -12.19
N GLY A 100 23.04 -11.65 -12.00
CA GLY A 100 23.78 -11.32 -10.77
C GLY A 100 23.82 -9.82 -10.51
N GLY A 101 24.05 -9.00 -11.55
CA GLY A 101 24.02 -7.54 -11.46
C GLY A 101 22.64 -7.01 -11.08
N LEU A 102 21.57 -7.52 -11.69
CA LEU A 102 20.20 -7.13 -11.39
C LEU A 102 19.79 -7.55 -9.97
N ALA A 103 20.16 -8.77 -9.55
CA ALA A 103 19.92 -9.26 -8.19
C ALA A 103 20.65 -8.40 -7.15
N TRP A 104 21.90 -8.01 -7.42
CA TRP A 104 22.67 -7.14 -6.54
C TRP A 104 22.09 -5.72 -6.45
N ALA A 105 21.72 -5.14 -7.59
CA ALA A 105 21.06 -3.84 -7.65
C ALA A 105 19.69 -3.86 -6.96
N GLY A 106 18.91 -4.92 -7.18
CA GLY A 106 17.63 -5.16 -6.51
C GLY A 106 17.81 -5.24 -5.00
N ASN A 107 18.76 -6.06 -4.52
CA ASN A 107 19.06 -6.20 -3.10
C ASN A 107 19.48 -4.88 -2.44
N LYS A 108 20.17 -3.99 -3.17
CA LYS A 108 20.49 -2.64 -2.69
C LYS A 108 19.29 -1.69 -2.62
N ARG A 109 18.30 -1.89 -3.49
CA ARG A 109 17.08 -1.06 -3.57
C ARG A 109 15.93 -1.59 -2.73
N LEU A 110 16.02 -2.82 -2.21
CA LEU A 110 15.05 -3.33 -1.25
C LEU A 110 15.07 -2.43 0.01
N PRO A 111 13.92 -1.86 0.41
CA PRO A 111 13.85 -1.07 1.63
C PRO A 111 14.16 -1.98 2.83
N LYS A 112 15.26 -1.69 3.52
CA LYS A 112 15.74 -2.47 4.69
C LYS A 112 14.74 -2.50 5.86
N GLN A 113 13.76 -1.60 5.85
CA GLN A 113 12.65 -1.59 6.78
C GLN A 113 11.36 -1.41 5.96
N PRO A 114 10.47 -2.41 5.90
CA PRO A 114 9.14 -2.20 5.36
C PRO A 114 8.38 -1.34 6.38
N LEU A 115 8.16 -0.06 6.07
CA LEU A 115 7.38 0.90 6.86
C LEU A 115 8.07 1.47 8.14
N PRO A 116 9.23 2.15 8.02
CA PRO A 116 9.91 2.74 9.19
C PRO A 116 9.04 3.78 9.91
N HIS A 117 8.33 4.62 9.15
CA HIS A 117 7.48 5.67 9.71
C HIS A 117 6.23 5.13 10.43
N THR A 118 5.68 4.00 9.98
CA THR A 118 4.54 3.36 10.64
C THR A 118 4.98 2.73 11.96
N GLN A 119 6.16 2.12 12.02
CA GLN A 119 6.67 1.57 13.27
C GLN A 119 7.07 2.64 14.29
N GLU A 120 7.67 3.75 13.85
CA GLU A 120 7.98 4.88 14.74
C GLU A 120 6.72 5.54 15.30
N ARG A 121 5.70 5.76 14.46
CA ARG A 121 4.41 6.29 14.92
C ARG A 121 3.69 5.36 15.88
N LEU A 122 3.67 4.06 15.59
CA LEU A 122 3.08 3.05 16.49
C LEU A 122 3.82 2.98 17.84
N LYS A 123 5.15 3.13 17.85
CA LYS A 123 5.92 3.18 19.11
C LYS A 123 5.65 4.46 19.89
N ALA A 124 5.57 5.61 19.23
CA ALA A 124 5.27 6.88 19.88
C ALA A 124 3.86 6.91 20.50
N ASP A 125 2.86 6.32 19.82
CA ASP A 125 1.49 6.22 20.32
C ASP A 125 1.37 5.29 21.52
N LEU A 126 2.15 4.20 21.56
CA LEU A 126 2.20 3.29 22.71
C LEU A 126 2.83 3.95 23.95
N VAL A 127 3.82 4.83 23.76
CA VAL A 127 4.43 5.59 24.86
C VAL A 127 3.45 6.62 25.42
N ARG A 128 2.76 7.37 24.55
CA ARG A 128 1.71 8.35 24.95
C ARG A 128 0.56 7.71 25.73
N THR A 129 0.17 6.49 25.37
CA THR A 129 -0.93 5.77 26.04
C THR A 129 -0.53 5.23 27.41
N LYS A 130 0.76 4.95 27.64
CA LYS A 130 1.26 4.55 28.97
C LYS A 130 1.30 5.72 29.95
N GLU A 131 1.67 6.91 29.50
CA GLU A 131 1.74 8.11 30.35
C GLU A 131 0.36 8.63 30.78
N THR A 132 -0.71 8.30 30.04
CA THR A 132 -2.08 8.70 30.38
C THR A 132 -2.80 7.72 31.31
N LEU A 133 -2.19 6.57 31.62
CA LEU A 133 -2.75 5.52 32.48
C LEU A 133 -1.98 5.32 33.80
N GLN A 134 -0.98 6.16 34.08
CA GLN A 134 -0.32 6.29 35.39
C GLN A 134 -0.71 7.62 36.03
#